data_AF-A0A9P5TIX1-F1
#
_entry.id   AF-A0A9P5TIX1-F1
#
_cell.length_a   1.000
_cell.length_b   1.000
_cell.length_c   1.000
_cell.angle_alpha   90.00
_cell.angle_beta   90.00
_cell.angle_gamma   90.00
#
_symmetry.space_group_name_H-M   'P 1'
#
loop_
_entity.id
_entity.type
_entity.pdbx_description
1 polymer ?
#
loop_
_entity_poly.entity_id
_entity_poly.type
_entity_poly.pdbx_seq_one_letter_code
_entity_poly.pdbx_strand_id
1 'polypeptide(L)'
;MGKHWAQSGDQLSWLKEQIPGYHEAQKKKNIDRFLTQCQSAWFQTWPMHAECFPGKPETDPLSAEEKTKLSSNAQQIMWWLQWNGNLARHSQRKDATAFVRALGLEKKPKTQVCCPQRVVIYQKLFADKVNAAVNKEIKKLGTKSPGTQMKICCEITQNMLGAEPAKVQEKIDEELWVWKEEREKELQEGEEEEAPE
;
A
#
# COMPACT_ATOMS: atom_id res chain seq x y z
N MET A 1 -0.68 13.84 -3.43
CA MET A 1 -0.79 13.48 -4.85
C MET A 1 0.45 14.01 -5.54
N GLY A 2 1.30 13.13 -6.09
CA GLY A 2 2.55 13.55 -6.73
C GLY A 2 2.29 14.33 -8.01
N LYS A 3 3.13 15.31 -8.32
CA LYS A 3 3.11 16.01 -9.61
C LYS A 3 3.17 14.98 -10.75
N HIS A 4 2.33 15.14 -11.77
CA HIS A 4 2.44 14.37 -13.00
C HIS A 4 3.78 14.69 -13.66
N TRP A 5 4.70 13.72 -13.63
CA TRP A 5 6.05 13.86 -14.17
C TRP A 5 6.08 13.65 -15.69
N ALA A 6 5.16 12.84 -16.22
CA ALA A 6 4.85 12.78 -17.64
C ALA A 6 3.82 13.89 -17.95
N GLN A 7 4.30 15.06 -18.37
CA GLN A 7 3.48 16.25 -18.56
C GLN A 7 2.84 16.33 -19.95
N SER A 8 3.41 15.65 -20.96
CA SER A 8 2.88 15.64 -22.32
C SER A 8 2.03 14.40 -22.63
N GLY A 9 1.04 14.57 -23.52
CA GLY A 9 0.23 13.46 -24.03
C GLY A 9 1.08 12.41 -24.76
N ASP A 10 2.17 12.83 -25.38
CA ASP A 10 3.09 11.95 -26.12
C ASP A 10 3.88 11.04 -25.17
N GLN A 11 4.38 11.59 -24.07
CA GLN A 11 5.05 10.85 -23.00
C GLN A 11 4.15 9.75 -22.43
N LEU A 12 2.88 10.08 -22.15
CA LEU A 12 1.91 9.11 -21.66
C LEU A 12 1.55 8.04 -22.70
N SER A 13 1.46 8.43 -23.97
CA SER A 13 1.15 7.49 -25.06
C SER A 13 2.27 6.48 -25.26
N TRP A 14 3.52 6.96 -25.26
CA TRP A 14 4.69 6.09 -25.32
C TRP A 14 4.76 5.13 -24.13
N LEU A 15 4.53 5.60 -22.89
CA LEU A 15 4.52 4.72 -21.72
C LEU A 15 3.46 3.62 -21.81
N LYS A 16 2.29 3.94 -22.39
CA LYS A 16 1.22 2.94 -22.64
C LYS A 16 1.65 1.90 -23.68
N GLU A 17 2.36 2.31 -24.73
CA GLU A 17 2.91 1.38 -25.75
C GLU A 17 3.93 0.41 -25.16
N GLN A 18 4.62 0.77 -24.08
CA GLN A 18 5.57 -0.11 -23.40
C GLN A 18 4.91 -1.15 -22.48
N ILE A 19 3.61 -1.02 -22.15
CA ILE A 19 2.91 -1.94 -21.23
C ILE A 19 2.94 -3.41 -21.71
N PRO A 20 2.65 -3.75 -22.98
CA PRO A 20 2.75 -5.13 -23.45
C PRO A 20 4.16 -5.73 -23.28
N GLY A 21 5.20 -4.96 -23.61
CA GLY A 21 6.60 -5.37 -23.42
C GLY A 21 6.94 -5.61 -21.95
N TYR A 22 6.44 -4.76 -21.06
CA TYR A 22 6.59 -4.94 -19.62
C TYR A 22 5.95 -6.25 -19.13
N HIS A 23 4.74 -6.59 -19.60
CA HIS A 23 4.09 -7.86 -19.25
C HIS A 23 4.86 -9.09 -19.74
N GLU A 24 5.41 -9.03 -20.96
CA GLU A 24 6.28 -10.10 -21.43
C GLU A 24 7.53 -10.26 -20.58
N ALA A 25 8.14 -9.14 -20.19
CA ALA A 25 9.30 -9.15 -19.31
C ALA A 25 8.96 -9.75 -17.93
N GLN A 26 7.78 -9.46 -17.38
CA GLN A 26 7.28 -10.09 -16.15
C GLN A 26 7.15 -11.61 -16.30
N LYS A 27 6.53 -12.09 -17.38
CA LYS A 27 6.39 -13.54 -17.65
C LYS A 27 7.74 -14.24 -17.78
N LYS A 28 8.70 -13.58 -18.43
CA LYS A 28 10.07 -14.07 -18.66
C LYS A 28 11.02 -13.83 -17.47
N LYS A 29 10.54 -13.23 -16.38
CA LYS A 29 11.35 -12.82 -15.21
C LYS A 29 12.57 -11.94 -15.55
N ASN A 30 12.45 -11.12 -16.60
CA ASN A 30 13.52 -10.26 -17.11
C ASN A 30 13.15 -8.76 -17.01
N ILE A 31 12.49 -8.38 -15.92
CA ILE A 31 11.95 -7.02 -15.72
C ILE A 31 13.09 -5.99 -15.70
N ASP A 32 14.18 -6.25 -14.98
CA ASP A 32 15.28 -5.29 -14.83
C ASP A 32 15.93 -4.92 -16.16
N ARG A 33 16.12 -5.93 -17.03
CA ARG A 33 16.65 -5.73 -18.39
C ARG A 33 15.72 -4.87 -19.23
N PHE A 34 14.41 -5.16 -19.18
CA PHE A 34 13.41 -4.37 -19.88
C PHE A 34 13.37 -2.93 -19.38
N LEU A 35 13.35 -2.71 -18.06
CA LEU A 35 13.32 -1.37 -17.46
C LEU A 35 14.56 -0.56 -17.86
N THR A 36 15.75 -1.17 -17.87
CA THR A 36 16.98 -0.51 -18.31
C THR A 36 16.90 -0.07 -19.77
N GLN A 37 16.39 -0.95 -20.66
CA GLN A 37 16.21 -0.62 -22.08
C GLN A 37 15.15 0.47 -22.29
N CYS A 38 14.04 0.37 -21.57
CA CYS A 38 12.93 1.33 -21.59
C CYS A 38 13.39 2.71 -21.12
N GLN A 39 14.13 2.79 -20.01
CA GLN A 39 14.74 4.04 -19.54
C GLN A 39 15.70 4.62 -20.57
N SER A 40 16.58 3.82 -21.16
CA SER A 40 17.49 4.29 -22.20
C SER A 40 16.74 4.87 -23.41
N ALA A 41 15.69 4.20 -23.89
CA ALA A 41 14.88 4.67 -25.00
C ALA A 41 14.09 5.94 -24.67
N TRP A 42 13.59 6.04 -23.44
CA TRP A 42 12.93 7.25 -22.93
C TRP A 42 13.86 8.45 -22.96
N PHE A 43 15.05 8.33 -22.37
CA PHE A 43 16.02 9.43 -22.28
C PHE A 43 16.63 9.82 -23.63
N GLN A 44 16.63 8.92 -24.61
CA GLN A 44 17.01 9.25 -26.00
C GLN A 44 15.94 10.10 -26.69
N THR A 45 14.66 9.85 -26.41
CA THR A 45 13.53 10.53 -27.05
C THR A 45 13.21 11.86 -26.36
N TRP A 46 13.28 11.87 -25.03
CA TRP A 46 13.12 13.06 -24.20
C TRP A 46 14.38 13.22 -23.33
N PRO A 47 15.41 13.91 -23.85
CA PRO A 47 16.61 14.22 -23.09
C PRO A 47 16.24 15.04 -21.86
N MET A 48 16.11 14.37 -20.70
CA MET A 48 15.67 15.02 -19.46
C MET A 48 16.68 16.05 -18.96
N HIS A 49 17.89 16.11 -19.51
CA HIS A 49 18.86 17.16 -19.24
C HIS A 49 18.28 18.55 -19.59
N ALA A 50 17.74 18.70 -20.80
CA ALA A 50 17.20 19.96 -21.29
C ALA A 50 15.98 20.42 -20.48
N GLU A 51 15.15 19.48 -20.01
CA GLU A 51 13.97 19.77 -19.21
C GLU A 51 14.30 20.04 -17.74
N CYS A 52 15.24 19.28 -17.15
CA CYS A 52 15.60 19.41 -15.74
C CYS A 52 16.55 20.59 -15.47
N PHE A 53 17.36 20.97 -16.46
CA PHE A 53 18.42 21.97 -16.37
C PHE A 53 18.39 22.92 -17.59
N PRO A 54 17.30 23.70 -17.78
CA PRO A 54 17.22 24.64 -18.89
C PRO A 54 18.34 25.67 -18.77
N GLY A 55 19.28 25.66 -19.72
CA GLY A 55 20.43 26.56 -19.75
C GLY A 55 21.79 25.92 -19.43
N LYS A 56 21.82 24.63 -19.04
CA LYS A 56 23.07 23.87 -18.91
C LYS A 56 23.29 23.02 -20.17
N PRO A 57 24.45 23.08 -20.84
CA PRO A 57 24.77 22.17 -21.94
C PRO A 57 25.00 20.73 -21.43
N GLU A 58 24.63 19.72 -22.23
CA GLU A 58 24.78 18.30 -21.85
C GLU A 58 26.22 17.87 -21.55
N THR A 59 27.19 18.63 -22.07
CA THR A 59 28.63 18.38 -21.86
C THR A 59 29.10 18.77 -20.46
N ASP A 60 28.32 19.57 -19.73
CA ASP A 60 28.75 20.04 -18.42
C ASP A 60 28.62 18.94 -17.36
N PRO A 61 29.63 18.79 -16.47
CA PRO A 61 29.55 17.82 -15.40
C PRO A 61 28.37 18.13 -14.47
N LEU A 62 27.57 17.10 -14.20
CA LEU A 62 26.46 17.16 -13.27
C LEU A 62 26.94 17.06 -11.82
N SER A 63 26.44 17.95 -10.97
CA SER A 63 26.62 17.88 -9.52
C SER A 63 25.91 16.65 -8.92
N ALA A 64 26.22 16.31 -7.67
CA ALA A 64 25.58 15.18 -6.99
C ALA A 64 24.05 15.33 -6.92
N GLU A 65 23.56 16.54 -6.64
CA GLU A 65 22.12 16.84 -6.57
C GLU A 65 21.45 16.68 -7.94
N GLU A 66 22.09 17.17 -9.01
CA GLU A 66 21.57 17.04 -10.37
C GLU A 66 21.48 15.58 -10.84
N LYS A 67 22.49 14.76 -10.47
CA LYS A 67 22.46 13.31 -10.70
C LYS A 67 21.32 12.63 -9.94
N THR A 68 21.07 13.02 -8.69
CA THR A 68 19.93 12.48 -7.94
C THR A 68 18.60 12.83 -8.61
N LYS A 69 18.44 14.06 -9.10
CA LYS A 69 17.23 14.49 -9.82
C LYS A 69 16.98 13.65 -11.07
N LEU A 70 17.99 13.41 -11.90
CA LEU A 70 17.87 12.53 -13.07
C LEU A 70 17.54 11.08 -12.68
N SER A 71 18.19 10.56 -11.64
CA SER A 71 17.91 9.19 -11.15
C SER A 71 16.48 9.03 -10.62
N SER A 72 15.91 10.09 -10.03
CA SER A 72 14.53 10.08 -9.52
C SER A 72 13.50 9.93 -10.65
N ASN A 73 13.76 10.50 -11.83
CA ASN A 73 12.88 10.37 -12.98
C ASN A 73 12.94 8.96 -13.58
N ALA A 74 14.11 8.30 -13.57
CA ALA A 74 14.23 6.90 -13.98
C ALA A 74 13.38 5.97 -13.09
N GLN A 75 13.34 6.23 -11.78
CA GLN A 75 12.48 5.51 -10.83
C GLN A 75 10.99 5.77 -11.09
N GLN A 76 10.62 6.97 -11.52
CA GLN A 76 9.23 7.30 -11.84
C GLN A 76 8.70 6.49 -13.03
N ILE A 77 9.51 6.26 -14.08
CA ILE A 77 9.16 5.37 -15.21
C ILE A 77 8.87 3.95 -14.69
N MET A 78 9.76 3.43 -13.84
CA MET A 78 9.60 2.11 -13.23
C MET A 78 8.31 2.02 -12.43
N TRP A 79 8.07 2.97 -11.52
CA TRP A 79 6.84 2.98 -10.73
C TRP A 79 5.60 3.12 -11.60
N TRP A 80 5.64 3.96 -12.63
CA TRP A 80 4.51 4.11 -13.54
C TRP A 80 4.19 2.79 -14.24
N LEU A 81 5.19 2.10 -14.79
CA LEU A 81 4.99 0.79 -15.44
C LEU A 81 4.55 -0.28 -14.44
N GLN A 82 5.06 -0.26 -13.22
CA GLN A 82 4.64 -1.19 -12.18
C GLN A 82 3.18 -0.96 -11.75
N TRP A 83 2.74 0.30 -11.67
CA TRP A 83 1.39 0.65 -11.27
C TRP A 83 0.37 0.41 -12.38
N ASN A 84 0.68 0.81 -13.61
CA ASN A 84 -0.23 0.73 -14.76
C ASN A 84 -0.11 -0.61 -15.52
N GLY A 85 1.05 -1.24 -15.48
CA GLY A 85 1.31 -2.56 -16.07
C GLY A 85 1.04 -3.72 -15.10
N ASN A 86 0.33 -3.51 -13.99
CA ASN A 86 -0.18 -4.62 -13.19
C ASN A 86 -1.59 -4.99 -13.66
N LEU A 87 -1.67 -6.04 -14.48
CA LEU A 87 -2.94 -6.59 -14.97
C LEU A 87 -3.90 -6.99 -13.84
N ALA A 88 -3.39 -7.34 -12.65
CA ALA A 88 -4.25 -7.69 -11.51
C ALA A 88 -4.97 -6.47 -10.90
N ARG A 89 -4.46 -5.24 -11.12
CA ARG A 89 -5.15 -4.00 -10.73
C ARG A 89 -6.14 -3.54 -11.79
N HIS A 90 -5.83 -3.80 -13.07
CA HIS A 90 -6.72 -3.52 -14.20
C HIS A 90 -7.61 -4.70 -14.60
N SER A 91 -7.58 -5.81 -13.87
CA SER A 91 -8.56 -6.88 -14.01
C SER A 91 -9.89 -6.46 -13.39
N GLN A 92 -10.46 -5.38 -13.92
CA GLN A 92 -11.85 -5.36 -14.34
C GLN A 92 -12.07 -6.31 -15.55
N ARG A 93 -11.39 -7.47 -15.54
CA ARG A 93 -11.61 -8.52 -16.50
C ARG A 93 -12.90 -9.17 -16.08
N LYS A 94 -14.00 -8.79 -16.74
CA LYS A 94 -15.24 -9.57 -16.91
C LYS A 94 -15.38 -10.62 -15.81
N ASP A 95 -15.77 -10.12 -14.63
CA ASP A 95 -15.81 -10.85 -13.38
C ASP A 95 -16.62 -12.16 -13.55
N ALA A 96 -15.94 -13.27 -13.81
CA ALA A 96 -16.53 -14.60 -13.64
C ALA A 96 -17.03 -14.75 -12.20
N THR A 97 -16.35 -14.09 -11.26
CA THR A 97 -16.73 -13.84 -9.86
C THR A 97 -18.04 -13.06 -9.72
N ALA A 98 -18.38 -12.10 -10.58
CA ALA A 98 -19.63 -11.34 -10.52
C ALA A 98 -20.77 -12.15 -11.11
N PHE A 99 -20.49 -12.98 -12.12
CA PHE A 99 -21.45 -13.99 -12.58
C PHE A 99 -21.72 -15.04 -11.49
N VAL A 100 -20.67 -15.56 -10.85
CA VAL A 100 -20.75 -16.49 -9.71
C VAL A 100 -21.44 -15.82 -8.49
N ARG A 101 -21.20 -14.52 -8.25
CA ARG A 101 -21.89 -13.70 -7.23
C ARG A 101 -23.36 -13.51 -7.56
N ALA A 102 -23.70 -13.24 -8.82
CA ALA A 102 -25.09 -13.11 -9.28
C ALA A 102 -25.85 -14.45 -9.19
N LEU A 103 -25.15 -15.57 -9.36
CA LEU A 103 -25.68 -16.91 -9.13
C LEU A 103 -25.74 -17.31 -7.65
N GLY A 104 -25.26 -16.47 -6.73
CA GLY A 104 -25.19 -16.78 -5.29
C GLY A 104 -24.22 -17.90 -4.93
N LEU A 105 -23.36 -18.32 -5.88
CA LEU A 105 -22.39 -19.40 -5.73
C LEU A 105 -21.03 -18.90 -5.20
N GLU A 106 -20.87 -17.59 -5.04
CA GLU A 106 -19.65 -17.02 -4.46
C GLU A 106 -19.64 -17.28 -2.95
N LYS A 107 -18.98 -18.36 -2.53
CA LYS A 107 -18.48 -18.47 -1.16
C LYS A 107 -17.61 -17.23 -0.94
N LYS A 108 -18.02 -16.30 -0.08
CA LYS A 108 -17.19 -15.16 0.31
C LYS A 108 -15.83 -15.75 0.70
N PRO A 109 -14.71 -15.36 0.07
CA PRO A 109 -13.42 -15.86 0.52
C PRO A 109 -13.35 -15.57 2.01
N LYS A 110 -13.15 -16.61 2.84
CA LYS A 110 -12.92 -16.46 4.28
C LYS A 110 -11.77 -15.45 4.37
N THR A 111 -12.10 -14.20 4.70
CA THR A 111 -11.11 -13.14 4.76
C THR A 111 -10.10 -13.62 5.78
N GLN A 112 -8.82 -13.63 5.42
CA GLN A 112 -7.78 -13.98 6.39
C GLN A 112 -7.78 -12.88 7.45
N VAL A 113 -8.59 -13.08 8.50
CA VAL A 113 -8.63 -12.18 9.65
C VAL A 113 -7.29 -12.34 10.35
N CYS A 114 -6.45 -11.31 10.25
CA CYS A 114 -5.15 -11.29 10.91
C CYS A 114 -5.35 -11.21 12.43
N CYS A 115 -4.43 -11.81 13.18
CA CYS A 115 -4.40 -11.67 14.64
C CYS A 115 -4.41 -10.18 15.03
N PRO A 116 -5.33 -9.73 15.89
CA PRO A 116 -5.37 -8.36 16.33
C PRO A 116 -4.10 -8.00 17.09
N GLN A 117 -3.68 -6.74 16.98
CA GLN A 117 -2.56 -6.22 17.77
C GLN A 117 -3.01 -5.90 19.21
N ARG A 118 -2.09 -5.95 20.18
CA ARG A 118 -2.36 -5.59 21.59
C ARG A 118 -3.07 -4.24 21.74
N VAL A 119 -2.66 -3.25 20.93
CA VAL A 119 -3.27 -1.90 20.90
C VAL A 119 -4.76 -1.95 20.53
N VAL A 120 -5.14 -2.81 19.58
CA VAL A 120 -6.53 -2.96 19.12
C VAL A 120 -7.39 -3.58 20.23
N ILE A 121 -6.87 -4.62 20.90
CA ILE A 121 -7.57 -5.24 22.04
C ILE A 121 -7.68 -4.25 23.20
N TYR A 122 -6.61 -3.52 23.51
CA TYR A 122 -6.65 -2.48 24.54
C TYR A 122 -7.69 -1.40 24.24
N GLN A 123 -7.74 -0.90 22.99
CA GLN A 123 -8.74 0.08 22.57
C GLN A 123 -10.17 -0.48 22.68
N LYS A 124 -10.38 -1.78 22.43
CA LYS A 124 -11.67 -2.45 22.58
C LYS A 124 -12.09 -2.56 24.05
N LEU A 125 -11.19 -2.99 24.93
CA LEU A 125 -11.46 -3.22 26.35
C LEU A 125 -11.62 -1.91 27.14
N PHE A 126 -10.88 -0.87 26.77
CA PHE A 126 -10.83 0.41 27.50
C PHE A 126 -11.22 1.59 26.63
N ALA A 127 -12.21 1.39 25.74
CA ALA A 127 -12.66 2.37 24.76
C ALA A 127 -12.98 3.73 25.40
N ASP A 128 -13.71 3.76 26.52
CA ASP A 128 -14.10 5.00 27.19
C ASP A 128 -12.89 5.79 27.70
N LYS A 129 -11.91 5.09 28.28
CA LYS A 129 -10.67 5.69 28.80
C LYS A 129 -9.84 6.30 27.68
N VAL A 130 -9.66 5.54 26.59
CA VAL A 130 -8.91 5.98 25.40
C VAL A 130 -9.63 7.16 24.73
N ASN A 131 -10.93 7.05 24.48
CA ASN A 131 -11.72 8.10 23.85
C ASN A 131 -11.71 9.39 24.66
N ALA A 132 -11.77 9.32 25.99
CA ALA A 132 -11.67 10.49 26.85
C ALA A 132 -10.31 11.21 26.70
N ALA A 133 -9.21 10.45 26.70
CA ALA A 133 -7.86 11.00 26.52
C ALA A 133 -7.66 11.60 25.12
N VAL A 134 -8.09 10.88 24.08
CA VAL A 134 -8.01 11.34 22.68
C VAL A 134 -8.84 12.61 22.47
N ASN A 135 -10.08 12.65 22.95
CA ASN A 135 -10.93 13.83 22.84
C ASN A 135 -10.35 15.04 23.60
N LYS A 136 -9.68 14.82 24.72
CA LYS A 136 -9.00 15.89 25.47
C LYS A 136 -7.86 16.51 24.66
N GLU A 137 -7.00 15.69 24.05
CA GLU A 137 -5.90 16.19 23.23
C GLU A 137 -6.37 16.79 21.89
N ILE A 138 -7.38 16.21 21.24
CA ILE A 138 -7.99 16.81 20.04
C ILE A 138 -8.56 18.20 20.36
N LYS A 139 -9.25 18.34 21.50
CA LYS A 139 -9.77 19.65 21.95
C LYS A 139 -8.65 20.65 22.24
N LYS A 140 -7.55 20.19 22.86
CA LYS A 140 -6.37 21.01 23.17
C LYS A 140 -5.63 21.50 21.91
N LEU A 141 -5.49 20.65 20.91
CA LEU A 141 -4.82 20.98 19.64
C LEU A 141 -5.74 21.66 18.62
N GLY A 142 -7.06 21.61 18.81
CA GLY A 142 -8.04 22.24 17.93
C GLY A 142 -8.10 21.68 16.51
N THR A 143 -7.55 20.47 16.28
CA THR A 143 -7.41 19.90 14.94
C THR A 143 -8.71 19.24 14.46
N LYS A 144 -9.19 19.64 13.27
CA LYS A 144 -10.34 19.02 12.60
C LYS A 144 -9.97 18.01 11.51
N SER A 145 -8.68 17.84 11.21
CA SER A 145 -8.21 16.95 10.15
C SER A 145 -8.30 15.47 10.58
N PRO A 146 -9.05 14.61 9.85
CA PRO A 146 -9.20 13.19 10.20
C PRO A 146 -7.86 12.46 10.29
N GLY A 147 -6.92 12.74 9.39
CA GLY A 147 -5.59 12.11 9.41
C GLY A 147 -4.76 12.52 10.64
N THR A 148 -4.95 13.74 11.14
CA THR A 148 -4.26 14.20 12.37
C THR A 148 -4.91 13.60 13.61
N GLN A 149 -6.24 13.54 13.64
CA GLN A 149 -6.98 12.88 14.73
C GLN A 149 -6.62 11.40 14.85
N MET A 150 -6.46 10.69 13.72
CA MET A 150 -6.01 9.31 13.69
C MET A 150 -4.61 9.16 14.29
N LYS A 151 -3.65 10.01 13.89
CA LYS A 151 -2.30 9.99 14.47
C LYS A 151 -2.31 10.22 15.99
N ILE A 152 -3.06 11.22 16.45
CA ILE A 152 -3.25 11.50 17.88
C ILE A 152 -3.82 10.27 18.60
N CYS A 153 -4.84 9.62 18.02
CA CYS A 153 -5.43 8.40 18.57
C CYS A 153 -4.39 7.28 18.73
N CYS A 154 -3.62 6.99 17.68
CA CYS A 154 -2.57 5.96 17.72
C CYS A 154 -1.52 6.26 18.79
N GLU A 155 -0.98 7.49 18.83
CA GLU A 155 0.05 7.89 19.78
C GLU A 155 -0.43 7.81 21.24
N ILE A 156 -1.61 8.35 21.53
CA ILE A 156 -2.18 8.33 22.89
C ILE A 156 -2.47 6.89 23.33
N THR A 157 -3.09 6.08 22.47
CA THR A 157 -3.43 4.70 22.81
C THR A 157 -2.17 3.88 23.10
N GLN A 158 -1.12 4.07 22.30
CA GLN A 158 0.15 3.38 22.50
C GLN A 158 0.86 3.82 23.79
N ASN A 159 0.86 5.12 24.10
CA ASN A 159 1.43 5.66 25.33
C ASN A 159 0.67 5.18 26.56
N MET A 160 -0.67 5.16 26.51
CA MET A 160 -1.50 4.67 27.60
C MET A 160 -1.25 3.18 27.85
N LEU A 161 -1.25 2.36 26.80
CA LEU A 161 -0.95 0.93 26.90
C LEU A 161 0.41 0.67 27.54
N GLY A 162 1.44 1.42 27.15
CA GLY A 162 2.79 1.28 27.72
C GLY A 162 2.88 1.68 29.20
N ALA A 163 1.98 2.55 29.67
CA ALA A 163 1.92 3.01 31.05
C ALA A 163 0.98 2.18 31.95
N GLU A 164 0.21 1.24 31.39
CA GLU A 164 -0.71 0.42 32.17
C GLU A 164 0.03 -0.56 33.10
N PRO A 165 -0.56 -0.89 34.26
CA PRO A 165 0.01 -1.88 35.17
C PRO A 165 -0.01 -3.28 34.56
N ALA A 166 0.88 -4.15 35.06
CA ALA A 166 1.03 -5.54 34.58
C ALA A 166 -0.31 -6.30 34.51
N LYS A 167 -1.19 -6.13 35.51
CA LYS A 167 -2.53 -6.76 35.55
C LYS A 167 -3.40 -6.45 34.33
N VAL A 168 -3.32 -5.22 33.80
CA VAL A 168 -4.07 -4.82 32.61
C VAL A 168 -3.44 -5.42 31.35
N GLN A 169 -2.11 -5.52 31.33
CA GLN A 169 -1.40 -6.19 30.23
C GLN A 169 -1.70 -7.69 30.16
N GLU A 170 -1.72 -8.37 31.31
CA GLU A 170 -2.13 -9.78 31.42
C GLU A 170 -3.54 -9.99 30.87
N LYS A 171 -4.49 -9.13 31.25
CA LYS A 171 -5.86 -9.19 30.73
C LYS A 171 -5.94 -9.03 29.20
N ILE A 172 -5.08 -8.19 28.61
CA ILE A 172 -5.01 -8.03 27.15
C ILE A 172 -4.44 -9.30 26.49
N ASP A 173 -3.44 -9.90 27.11
CA ASP A 173 -2.79 -11.10 26.60
C ASP A 173 -3.71 -12.33 26.73
N GLU A 174 -4.52 -12.41 27.79
CA GLU A 174 -5.60 -13.39 27.96
C GLU A 174 -6.63 -13.28 26.82
N GLU A 175 -7.13 -12.07 26.53
CA GLU A 175 -8.09 -11.83 25.44
C GLU A 175 -7.49 -12.15 24.06
N LEU A 176 -6.20 -11.90 23.85
CA LEU A 176 -5.50 -12.31 22.64
C LEU A 176 -5.37 -13.83 22.53
N TRP A 177 -5.21 -14.52 23.65
CA TRP A 177 -5.15 -15.97 23.69
C TRP A 177 -6.50 -16.59 23.38
N VAL A 178 -7.58 -16.10 24.02
CA VAL A 178 -8.96 -16.51 23.72
C VAL A 178 -9.29 -16.31 22.24
N TRP A 179 -8.94 -15.15 21.68
CA TRP A 179 -9.15 -14.89 20.25
C TRP A 179 -8.45 -15.91 19.35
N LYS A 180 -7.24 -16.37 19.72
CA LYS A 180 -6.50 -17.38 18.95
C LYS A 180 -7.18 -18.75 19.04
N GLU A 181 -7.63 -19.15 20.23
CA GLU A 181 -8.34 -20.42 20.42
C GLU A 181 -9.67 -20.44 19.65
N GLU A 182 -10.46 -19.38 19.75
CA GLU A 182 -11.69 -19.24 18.98
C GLU A 182 -11.40 -19.35 17.48
N ARG A 183 -10.32 -18.71 17.03
CA ARG A 183 -9.95 -18.73 15.61
C ARG A 183 -9.47 -20.10 15.14
N GLU A 184 -8.72 -20.83 15.95
CA GLU A 184 -8.30 -22.19 15.65
C GLU A 184 -9.50 -23.15 15.60
N LYS A 185 -10.46 -22.98 16.53
CA LYS A 185 -11.70 -23.75 16.54
C LYS A 185 -12.56 -23.49 15.29
N GLU A 186 -12.72 -22.23 14.89
CA GLU A 186 -13.43 -21.86 13.65
C GLU A 186 -12.76 -22.45 12.39
N LEU A 187 -11.44 -22.57 12.40
CA LEU A 187 -10.71 -23.19 11.29
C LEU A 187 -10.95 -24.71 11.25
N GLN A 188 -10.91 -25.38 12.40
CA GLN A 188 -11.19 -26.82 12.51
C GLN A 188 -12.64 -27.16 12.10
N GLU A 189 -13.63 -26.46 12.67
CA GLU A 189 -15.05 -26.65 12.32
C GLU A 189 -15.29 -26.39 10.82
N GLY A 190 -14.62 -25.38 10.27
CA GLY A 190 -14.72 -25.05 8.85
C GLY A 190 -14.01 -26.01 7.91
N GLU A 191 -13.10 -26.86 8.38
CA GLU A 191 -12.48 -27.94 7.61
C GLU A 191 -13.32 -29.21 7.65
N GLU A 192 -13.96 -29.51 8.79
CA GLU A 192 -14.88 -30.65 8.95
C GLU A 192 -16.14 -30.50 8.08
N GLU A 193 -16.70 -29.29 7.96
CA GLU A 193 -17.85 -29.01 7.09
C GLU A 193 -17.52 -29.08 5.58
N GLU A 194 -16.25 -28.98 5.18
CA GLU A 194 -15.83 -29.03 3.77
C GLU A 194 -15.34 -30.41 3.31
N ALA A 195 -15.33 -31.43 4.17
CA ALA A 195 -15.07 -32.81 3.79
C ALA A 195 -16.38 -33.52 3.37
N PRO A 196 -16.66 -33.69 2.06
CA PRO A 196 -17.84 -34.47 1.62
C PRO A 196 -17.63 -35.95 1.92
N GLU A 197 -18.67 -36.61 2.45
CA GLU A 197 -18.83 -38.07 2.42
C GLU A 197 -18.94 -38.62 0.99
#